data_AF-A0A126P979-F1
#
_entry.id   AF-A0A126P979-F1
#
_cell.length_a   1.000
_cell.length_b   1.000
_cell.length_c   1.000
_cell.angle_alpha   90.00
_cell.angle_beta   90.00
_cell.angle_gamma   90.00
#
_symmetry.space_group_name_H-M   'P 1'
#
loop_
_entity.id
_entity.type
_entity.pdbx_description
1 polymer ?
#
loop_
_entity_poly.entity_id
_entity_poly.type
_entity_poly.pdbx_seq_one_letter_code
_entity_poly.pdbx_strand_id
1 'polypeptide(L)'
;MLNPGFSPGDYYALEKEPEYAAAIERNLAQQNAADSYPFFFLNPQFAWTAGGQWWRSKFRAIAEELARRTNIPLQQAFQRISRHVACLEMYPYHSQGFKKPGFKLKSKELMCQYVKDVIVPRAQSKEALIIAMRQAKAWALPKDSKNIISFGAVQARGAHLTLNEQGGGLAIVERLQGLS
;
A
#
# COMPACT_ATOMS: atom_id res chain seq x y z
N MET A 1 5.53 6.06 8.45
CA MET A 1 6.36 5.00 7.86
C MET A 1 5.67 3.68 8.02
N LEU A 2 5.26 3.10 6.89
CA LEU A 2 4.93 1.68 6.85
C LEU A 2 6.25 0.93 6.90
N ASN A 3 6.31 -0.13 7.70
CA ASN A 3 7.49 -0.98 7.77
C ASN A 3 6.94 -2.39 7.56
N PRO A 4 6.74 -2.80 6.30
CA PRO A 4 6.07 -4.05 5.98
C PRO A 4 7.01 -5.22 6.28
N GLY A 5 7.21 -5.50 7.57
CA GLY A 5 7.98 -6.61 8.11
C GLY A 5 9.43 -6.68 7.61
N PHE A 6 10.40 -6.23 8.41
CA PHE A 6 11.80 -6.60 8.19
C PHE A 6 12.14 -7.82 9.02
N SER A 7 12.53 -8.91 8.38
CA SER A 7 12.93 -10.16 9.04
C SER A 7 14.22 -10.73 8.45
N PRO A 8 14.97 -11.56 9.20
CA PRO A 8 16.10 -12.30 8.63
C PRO A 8 15.72 -13.15 7.41
N GLY A 9 14.47 -13.61 7.32
CA GLY A 9 13.95 -14.37 6.17
C GLY A 9 13.92 -13.57 4.87
N ASP A 10 13.96 -12.22 4.94
CA ASP A 10 14.01 -11.39 3.74
C ASP A 10 15.36 -11.52 3.01
N TYR A 11 16.46 -11.76 3.73
CA TYR A 11 17.76 -12.04 3.11
C TYR A 11 17.72 -13.37 2.36
N TYR A 12 17.15 -14.41 2.98
CA TYR A 12 16.96 -15.69 2.31
C TYR A 12 16.11 -15.53 1.05
N ALA A 13 14.97 -14.83 1.14
CA ALA A 13 14.10 -14.59 -0.01
C ALA A 13 14.83 -13.83 -1.13
N LEU A 14 15.63 -12.81 -0.80
CA LEU A 14 16.39 -12.06 -1.80
C LEU A 14 17.53 -12.87 -2.44
N GLU A 15 18.25 -13.66 -1.65
CA GLU A 15 19.43 -14.39 -2.11
C GLU A 15 19.12 -15.72 -2.78
N LYS A 16 18.01 -16.38 -2.39
CA LYS A 16 17.71 -17.76 -2.77
C LYS A 16 16.49 -17.91 -3.67
N GLU A 17 15.69 -16.86 -3.83
CA GLU A 17 14.44 -16.91 -4.60
C GLU A 17 14.51 -15.88 -5.75
N PRO A 18 15.07 -16.26 -6.91
CA PRO A 18 15.32 -15.32 -8.00
C PRO A 18 14.04 -14.65 -8.52
N GLU A 19 12.89 -15.33 -8.44
CA GLU A 19 11.60 -14.75 -8.81
C GLU A 19 11.18 -13.63 -7.87
N TYR A 20 11.50 -13.72 -6.57
CA TYR A 20 11.22 -12.67 -5.59
C TYR A 20 12.12 -11.46 -5.81
N ALA A 21 13.43 -11.68 -6.00
CA ALA A 21 14.37 -10.63 -6.35
C ALA A 21 13.95 -9.90 -7.64
N ALA A 22 13.62 -10.65 -8.70
CA ALA A 22 13.14 -10.08 -9.95
C ALA A 22 11.82 -9.31 -9.79
N ALA A 23 10.90 -9.76 -8.93
CA ALA A 23 9.66 -9.03 -8.66
C ALA A 23 9.92 -7.69 -7.95
N ILE A 24 10.89 -7.64 -7.02
CA ILE A 24 11.32 -6.39 -6.37
C ILE A 24 11.94 -5.44 -7.39
N GLU A 25 12.87 -5.92 -8.22
CA GLU A 25 13.53 -5.11 -9.25
C GLU A 25 12.51 -4.52 -10.24
N ARG A 26 11.58 -5.34 -10.75
CA ARG A 26 10.50 -4.86 -11.62
C ARG A 26 9.60 -3.85 -10.91
N ASN A 27 9.28 -4.06 -9.63
CA ASN A 27 8.47 -3.11 -8.86
C ASN A 27 9.20 -1.77 -8.68
N LEU A 28 10.51 -1.79 -8.42
CA LEU A 28 11.34 -0.57 -8.35
C LEU A 28 11.42 0.15 -9.69
N ALA A 29 11.55 -0.59 -10.79
CA ALA A 29 11.55 -0.06 -12.15
C ALA A 29 10.15 0.29 -12.70
N GLN A 30 9.09 -0.01 -11.94
CA GLN A 30 7.68 0.13 -12.35
C GLN A 30 7.31 -0.67 -13.63
N GLN A 31 7.93 -1.84 -13.81
CA GLN A 31 7.78 -2.74 -14.96
C GLN A 31 6.86 -3.95 -14.68
N ASN A 32 5.99 -3.82 -13.70
CA ASN A 32 5.11 -4.88 -13.18
C ASN A 32 3.63 -4.67 -13.49
N ALA A 33 3.27 -3.70 -14.34
CA ALA A 33 1.88 -3.39 -14.67
C ALA A 33 1.14 -4.55 -15.35
N ALA A 34 1.85 -5.39 -16.10
CA ALA A 34 1.31 -6.57 -16.78
C ALA A 34 1.29 -7.83 -15.89
N ASP A 35 1.89 -7.78 -14.69
CA ASP A 35 1.93 -8.94 -13.80
C ASP A 35 0.51 -9.28 -13.31
N SER A 36 0.25 -10.56 -13.04
CA SER A 36 -1.03 -10.98 -12.44
C SER A 36 -1.30 -10.30 -11.09
N TYR A 37 -0.23 -9.93 -10.37
CA TYR A 37 -0.27 -9.19 -9.11
C TYR A 37 0.76 -8.05 -9.14
N PRO A 38 0.42 -6.88 -9.73
CA PRO A 38 1.36 -5.75 -9.82
C PRO A 38 1.86 -5.34 -8.44
N PHE A 39 0.96 -5.21 -7.46
CA PHE A 39 1.37 -5.14 -6.06
C PHE A 39 1.81 -6.52 -5.54
N PHE A 40 3.08 -6.87 -5.80
CA PHE A 40 3.62 -8.23 -5.68
C PHE A 40 3.55 -8.81 -4.26
N PHE A 41 3.46 -7.99 -3.21
CA PHE A 41 3.24 -8.50 -1.84
C PHE A 41 1.91 -9.25 -1.66
N LEU A 42 0.95 -9.08 -2.58
CA LEU A 42 -0.28 -9.88 -2.61
C LEU A 42 -0.20 -11.10 -3.52
N ASN A 43 0.91 -11.29 -4.25
CA ASN A 43 1.16 -12.50 -5.02
C ASN A 43 1.26 -13.71 -4.07
N PRO A 44 0.45 -14.77 -4.29
CA PRO A 44 0.50 -16.00 -3.50
C PRO A 44 1.89 -16.63 -3.40
N GLN A 45 2.71 -16.52 -4.46
CA GLN A 45 4.07 -17.05 -4.49
C GLN A 45 4.96 -16.45 -3.40
N PHE A 46 4.70 -15.20 -3.00
CA PHE A 46 5.50 -14.46 -2.03
C PHE A 46 4.79 -14.31 -0.68
N ALA A 47 3.66 -15.01 -0.46
CA ALA A 47 2.84 -14.88 0.74
C ALA A 47 3.57 -15.31 2.03
N TRP A 48 4.65 -16.09 1.92
CA TRP A 48 5.47 -16.54 3.04
C TRP A 48 6.52 -15.51 3.48
N THR A 49 6.84 -14.52 2.64
CA THR A 49 7.79 -13.44 2.96
C THR A 49 7.21 -12.50 4.03
N ALA A 50 8.05 -11.78 4.78
CA ALA A 50 7.56 -10.88 5.82
C ALA A 50 6.68 -9.76 5.26
N GLY A 51 7.08 -9.18 4.12
CA GLY A 51 6.26 -8.22 3.39
C GLY A 51 4.93 -8.79 2.91
N GLY A 52 4.94 -10.02 2.38
CA GLY A 52 3.73 -10.72 1.95
C GLY A 52 2.75 -10.98 3.08
N GLN A 53 3.23 -11.52 4.20
CA GLN A 53 2.42 -11.75 5.40
C GLN A 53 1.82 -10.45 5.94
N TRP A 54 2.64 -9.39 6.02
CA TRP A 54 2.22 -8.10 6.54
C TRP A 54 1.10 -7.49 5.69
N TRP A 55 1.30 -7.38 4.36
CA TRP A 55 0.31 -6.77 3.47
C TRP A 55 -0.96 -7.61 3.34
N ARG A 56 -0.85 -8.94 3.28
CA ARG A 56 -2.03 -9.82 3.28
C ARG A 56 -2.83 -9.66 4.56
N SER A 57 -2.19 -9.54 5.72
CA SER A 57 -2.88 -9.25 6.98
C SER A 57 -3.63 -7.91 6.92
N LYS A 58 -3.01 -6.85 6.37
CA LYS A 58 -3.64 -5.53 6.23
C LYS A 58 -4.85 -5.53 5.30
N PHE A 59 -4.78 -6.28 4.20
CA PHE A 59 -5.85 -6.35 3.21
C PHE A 59 -6.86 -7.47 3.46
N ARG A 60 -6.67 -8.33 4.46
CA ARG A 60 -7.52 -9.51 4.66
C ARG A 60 -9.01 -9.18 4.79
N ALA A 61 -9.37 -8.30 5.73
CA ALA A 61 -10.77 -7.92 5.94
C ALA A 61 -11.38 -7.26 4.69
N ILE A 62 -10.58 -6.47 3.95
CA ILE A 62 -11.01 -5.85 2.68
C ILE A 62 -11.24 -6.92 1.61
N ALA A 63 -10.34 -7.89 1.48
CA ALA A 63 -10.44 -8.95 0.49
C ALA A 63 -11.62 -9.88 0.78
N GLU A 64 -11.85 -10.24 2.04
CA GLU A 64 -13.00 -11.03 2.48
C GLU A 64 -14.32 -10.30 2.18
N GLU A 65 -14.40 -9.00 2.51
CA GLU A 65 -15.59 -8.21 2.24
C GLU A 65 -15.82 -7.98 0.73
N LEU A 66 -14.77 -7.72 -0.04
CA LEU A 66 -14.84 -7.57 -1.49
C LEU A 66 -15.30 -8.89 -2.15
N ALA A 67 -14.72 -10.02 -1.74
CA ALA A 67 -15.10 -11.36 -2.20
C ALA A 67 -16.59 -11.63 -1.94
N ARG A 68 -17.06 -11.35 -0.72
CA ARG A 68 -18.47 -11.50 -0.34
C ARG A 68 -19.40 -10.63 -1.19
N ARG A 69 -19.07 -9.35 -1.39
CA ARG A 69 -19.95 -8.42 -2.11
C ARG A 69 -19.97 -8.63 -3.63
N THR A 70 -18.90 -9.19 -4.20
CA THR A 70 -18.77 -9.41 -5.64
C THR A 70 -18.92 -10.87 -6.06
N ASN A 71 -19.15 -11.76 -5.08
CA ASN A 71 -19.29 -13.20 -5.28
C ASN A 71 -18.10 -13.82 -6.06
N ILE A 72 -16.87 -13.41 -5.73
CA ILE A 72 -15.64 -13.97 -6.30
C ILE A 72 -14.82 -14.70 -5.22
N PRO A 73 -13.97 -15.67 -5.60
CA PRO A 73 -13.04 -16.29 -4.66
C PRO A 73 -12.11 -15.28 -3.99
N LEU A 74 -11.75 -15.52 -2.71
CA LEU A 74 -10.85 -14.65 -1.93
C LEU A 74 -9.51 -14.36 -2.65
N GLN A 75 -8.97 -15.36 -3.34
CA GLN A 75 -7.75 -15.23 -4.14
C GLN A 75 -7.90 -14.19 -5.27
N GLN A 76 -9.05 -14.19 -5.95
CA GLN A 76 -9.37 -13.22 -7.00
C GLN A 76 -9.62 -11.83 -6.42
N ALA A 77 -10.19 -11.73 -5.20
CA ALA A 77 -10.29 -10.45 -4.49
C ALA A 77 -8.90 -9.86 -4.19
N PHE A 78 -7.93 -10.66 -3.72
CA PHE A 78 -6.55 -10.20 -3.56
C PHE A 78 -5.91 -9.77 -4.90
N GLN A 79 -6.19 -10.49 -5.98
CA GLN A 79 -5.71 -10.12 -7.32
C GLN A 79 -6.31 -8.81 -7.81
N ARG A 80 -7.60 -8.58 -7.54
CA ARG A 80 -8.26 -7.31 -7.86
C ARG A 80 -7.66 -6.17 -7.05
N ILE A 81 -7.45 -6.36 -5.74
CA ILE A 81 -6.78 -5.37 -4.89
C ILE A 81 -5.37 -5.05 -5.42
N SER A 82 -4.59 -6.07 -5.80
CA SER A 82 -3.19 -5.87 -6.23
C SER A 82 -3.05 -5.06 -7.52
N ARG A 83 -4.07 -5.07 -8.39
CA ARG A 83 -4.10 -4.27 -9.63
C ARG A 83 -4.47 -2.80 -9.43
N HIS A 84 -5.09 -2.47 -8.29
CA HIS A 84 -5.67 -1.15 -8.06
C HIS A 84 -5.10 -0.44 -6.82
N VAL A 85 -4.03 -0.99 -6.25
CA VAL A 85 -3.33 -0.43 -5.10
C VAL A 85 -1.87 -0.14 -5.45
N ALA A 86 -1.38 1.00 -4.98
CA ALA A 86 0.04 1.31 -4.93
C ALA A 86 0.38 1.83 -3.52
N CYS A 87 1.57 1.48 -3.04
CA CYS A 87 2.11 2.02 -1.78
C CYS A 87 3.17 3.08 -2.12
N LEU A 88 2.94 4.33 -1.68
CA LEU A 88 3.89 5.42 -1.83
C LEU A 88 4.60 5.69 -0.50
N GLU A 89 5.92 5.59 -0.51
CA GLU A 89 6.74 5.73 0.68
C GLU A 89 7.53 7.03 0.68
N MET A 90 7.28 7.88 1.68
CA MET A 90 8.05 9.12 1.88
C MET A 90 9.53 8.84 2.13
N TYR A 91 9.84 7.70 2.76
CA TYR A 91 11.19 7.18 2.91
C TYR A 91 11.10 5.67 2.66
N PRO A 92 11.57 5.17 1.51
CA PRO A 92 11.61 3.74 1.24
C PRO A 92 12.80 3.15 2.02
N TYR A 93 12.53 2.68 3.24
CA TYR A 93 13.59 2.17 4.11
C TYR A 93 13.17 0.89 4.81
N HIS A 94 13.86 -0.20 4.47
CA HIS A 94 13.61 -1.54 4.99
C HIS A 94 14.50 -1.79 6.21
N SER A 95 13.94 -1.66 7.41
CA SER A 95 14.69 -1.90 8.66
C SER A 95 13.76 -2.19 9.82
N GLN A 96 14.22 -2.80 10.91
CA GLN A 96 13.37 -3.00 12.10
C GLN A 96 12.93 -1.69 12.76
N GLY A 97 13.75 -0.64 12.65
CA GLY A 97 13.49 0.65 13.24
C GLY A 97 14.06 1.78 12.39
N PHE A 98 13.21 2.74 12.06
CA PHE A 98 13.63 3.91 11.30
C PHE A 98 13.87 5.11 12.21
N LYS A 99 15.04 5.71 12.06
CA LYS A 99 15.35 7.04 12.58
C LYS A 99 15.36 8.02 11.40
N LYS A 100 14.58 9.10 11.52
CA LYS A 100 14.56 10.15 10.50
C LYS A 100 15.98 10.71 10.33
N PRO A 101 16.51 10.78 9.11
CA PRO A 101 17.82 11.38 8.88
C PRO A 101 17.80 12.85 9.30
N GLY A 102 18.91 13.33 9.86
CA GLY A 102 19.10 14.74 10.25
C GLY A 102 19.25 15.69 9.07
N PHE A 103 19.32 15.17 7.84
CA PHE A 103 19.47 15.92 6.60
C PHE A 103 18.25 15.76 5.69
N LYS A 104 18.11 16.68 4.73
CA LYS A 104 17.04 16.63 3.72
C LYS A 104 17.38 15.59 2.66
N LEU A 105 16.45 14.69 2.38
CA LEU A 105 16.55 13.73 1.29
C LEU A 105 15.79 14.24 0.08
N LYS A 106 16.47 14.37 -1.07
CA LYS A 106 15.85 14.79 -2.33
C LYS A 106 14.74 13.83 -2.76
N SER A 107 14.91 12.53 -2.54
CA SER A 107 13.90 11.50 -2.83
C SER A 107 12.59 11.74 -2.08
N LYS A 108 12.65 12.13 -0.80
CA LYS A 108 11.47 12.51 -0.04
C LYS A 108 10.78 13.73 -0.65
N GLU A 109 11.54 14.77 -0.98
CA GLU A 109 10.97 16.00 -1.56
C GLU A 109 10.25 15.70 -2.87
N LEU A 110 10.87 14.91 -3.75
CA LEU A 110 10.28 14.47 -5.01
C LEU A 110 9.01 13.64 -4.79
N MET A 111 9.00 12.70 -3.84
CA MET A 111 7.82 11.91 -3.52
C MET A 111 6.67 12.75 -2.98
N CYS A 112 6.95 13.68 -2.04
CA CYS A 112 5.94 14.61 -1.53
C CYS A 112 5.40 15.52 -2.64
N GLN A 113 6.26 16.01 -3.52
CA GLN A 113 5.86 16.85 -4.65
C GLN A 113 5.00 16.05 -5.64
N TYR A 114 5.38 14.83 -5.99
CA TYR A 114 4.60 13.94 -6.85
C TYR A 114 3.21 13.67 -6.28
N VAL A 115 3.11 13.37 -4.97
CA VAL A 115 1.80 13.21 -4.32
C VAL A 115 0.97 14.47 -4.41
N LYS A 116 1.57 15.64 -4.16
CA LYS A 116 0.87 16.93 -4.18
C LYS A 116 0.41 17.32 -5.58
N ASP A 117 1.25 17.15 -6.59
CA ASP A 117 1.00 17.68 -7.94
C ASP A 117 0.25 16.70 -8.84
N VAL A 118 0.37 15.40 -8.58
CA VAL A 118 -0.20 14.35 -9.44
C VAL A 118 -1.32 13.61 -8.73
N ILE A 119 -1.07 13.11 -7.52
CA ILE A 119 -2.02 12.20 -6.87
C ILE A 119 -3.17 12.96 -6.19
N VAL A 120 -2.91 14.10 -5.56
CA VAL A 120 -3.94 14.92 -4.90
C VAL A 120 -4.98 15.44 -5.90
N PRO A 121 -4.63 16.02 -7.08
CA PRO A 121 -5.61 16.43 -8.07
C PRO A 121 -6.49 15.26 -8.53
N ARG A 122 -5.90 14.09 -8.78
CA ARG A 122 -6.64 12.87 -9.15
C ARG A 122 -7.57 12.39 -8.03
N ALA A 123 -7.18 12.55 -6.77
CA ALA A 123 -8.07 12.23 -5.66
C ALA A 123 -9.24 13.23 -5.58
N GLN A 124 -8.99 14.52 -5.78
CA GLN A 124 -10.02 15.56 -5.82
C GLN A 124 -10.99 15.38 -7.01
N SER A 125 -10.51 14.88 -8.16
CA SER A 125 -11.35 14.51 -9.32
C SER A 125 -12.02 13.13 -9.19
N LYS A 126 -11.84 12.43 -8.06
CA LYS A 126 -12.37 11.07 -7.77
C LYS A 126 -11.72 9.94 -8.59
N GLU A 127 -10.69 10.22 -9.38
CA GLU A 127 -9.88 9.23 -10.12
C GLU A 127 -8.93 8.43 -9.24
N ALA A 128 -8.65 8.90 -8.02
CA ALA A 128 -7.86 8.19 -7.04
C ALA A 128 -8.51 8.22 -5.65
N LEU A 129 -8.04 7.33 -4.76
CA LEU A 129 -8.31 7.34 -3.33
C LEU A 129 -6.95 7.35 -2.62
N ILE A 130 -6.73 8.33 -1.74
CA ILE A 130 -5.53 8.41 -0.92
C ILE A 130 -5.88 7.97 0.50
N ILE A 131 -5.12 7.02 1.04
CA ILE A 131 -5.19 6.64 2.45
C ILE A 131 -3.84 6.89 3.10
N ALA A 132 -3.73 8.00 3.82
CA ALA A 132 -2.53 8.39 4.54
C ALA A 132 -2.54 7.80 5.95
N MET A 133 -1.88 6.65 6.11
CA MET A 133 -1.94 5.87 7.35
C MET A 133 -1.02 6.39 8.47
N ARG A 134 0.28 6.52 8.21
CA ARG A 134 1.28 6.95 9.22
C ARG A 134 1.93 8.24 8.80
N GLN A 135 2.15 9.13 9.78
CA GLN A 135 2.72 10.46 9.54
C GLN A 135 1.90 11.25 8.51
N ALA A 136 0.56 11.12 8.54
CA ALA A 136 -0.34 11.78 7.58
C ALA A 136 -0.08 13.30 7.48
N LYS A 137 0.17 13.96 8.63
CA LYS A 137 0.53 15.38 8.69
C LYS A 137 1.80 15.73 7.88
N ALA A 138 2.76 14.82 7.77
CA ALA A 138 4.01 15.07 7.05
C ALA A 138 3.82 15.10 5.51
N TRP A 139 2.70 14.59 5.01
CA TRP A 139 2.34 14.66 3.59
C TRP A 139 1.67 15.99 3.20
N ALA A 140 1.24 16.79 4.18
CA ALA A 140 0.54 18.06 3.96
C ALA A 140 -0.68 17.95 3.01
N LEU A 141 -1.46 16.87 3.16
CA LEU A 141 -2.63 16.60 2.33
C LEU A 141 -3.79 17.56 2.67
N PRO A 142 -4.61 17.94 1.66
CA PRO A 142 -5.81 18.73 1.90
C PRO A 142 -6.86 17.94 2.70
N LYS A 143 -7.71 18.65 3.45
CA LYS A 143 -8.67 18.06 4.41
C LYS A 143 -10.12 18.04 3.91
N ASP A 144 -10.39 18.70 2.81
CA ASP A 144 -11.72 18.97 2.25
C ASP A 144 -12.18 17.90 1.24
N SER A 145 -11.32 16.94 0.87
CA SER A 145 -11.67 15.87 -0.06
C SER A 145 -12.07 14.57 0.65
N LYS A 146 -13.24 14.03 0.28
CA LYS A 146 -13.72 12.71 0.75
C LYS A 146 -12.86 11.54 0.23
N ASN A 147 -12.12 11.74 -0.86
CA ASN A 147 -11.22 10.76 -1.46
C ASN A 147 -9.81 10.80 -0.83
N ILE A 148 -9.62 11.57 0.24
CA ILE A 148 -8.35 11.68 0.97
C ILE A 148 -8.62 11.39 2.44
N ILE A 149 -8.26 10.19 2.87
CA ILE A 149 -8.47 9.71 4.23
C ILE A 149 -7.14 9.77 4.97
N SER A 150 -7.06 10.62 6.00
CA SER A 150 -5.87 10.78 6.83
C SER A 150 -6.12 10.22 8.23
N PHE A 151 -5.31 9.24 8.65
CA PHE A 151 -5.45 8.64 9.97
C PHE A 151 -5.01 9.60 11.08
N GLY A 152 -5.80 9.65 12.15
CA GLY A 152 -5.44 10.31 13.39
C GLY A 152 -4.32 9.60 14.15
N ALA A 153 -3.81 10.23 15.21
CA ALA A 153 -2.69 9.70 16.00
C ALA A 153 -2.97 8.30 16.60
N VAL A 154 -4.21 8.03 16.98
CA VAL A 154 -4.64 6.73 17.55
C VAL A 154 -4.63 5.64 16.48
N GLN A 155 -5.20 5.90 15.30
CA GLN A 155 -5.28 4.96 14.18
C GLN A 155 -3.91 4.66 13.55
N ALA A 156 -3.01 5.64 13.54
CA ALA A 156 -1.69 5.52 12.93
C ALA A 156 -0.77 4.48 13.62
N ARG A 157 -0.96 4.20 14.91
CA ARG A 157 -0.12 3.25 15.66
C ARG A 157 -0.22 1.84 15.11
N GLY A 158 -1.45 1.37 14.87
CA GLY A 158 -1.71 0.08 14.24
C GLY A 158 -1.70 0.14 12.72
N ALA A 159 -2.03 1.29 12.11
CA ALA A 159 -2.17 1.45 10.67
C ALA A 159 -3.03 0.31 10.09
N HIS A 160 -4.19 0.05 10.68
CA HIS A 160 -5.09 -1.01 10.22
C HIS A 160 -6.07 -0.42 9.20
N LEU A 161 -6.27 -1.13 8.09
CA LEU A 161 -7.28 -0.80 7.10
C LEU A 161 -8.60 -1.46 7.50
N THR A 162 -9.23 -0.96 8.56
CA THR A 162 -10.49 -1.51 9.07
C THR A 162 -11.67 -1.12 8.19
N LEU A 163 -12.73 -1.93 8.21
CA LEU A 163 -13.98 -1.70 7.46
C LEU A 163 -14.91 -0.64 8.10
N ASN A 164 -14.41 0.13 9.06
CA ASN A 164 -15.14 1.29 9.58
C ASN A 164 -14.79 2.55 8.78
N GLU A 165 -15.62 3.58 8.87
CA GLU A 165 -15.48 4.82 8.09
C GLU A 165 -14.09 5.46 8.23
N GLN A 166 -13.50 5.37 9.42
CA GLN A 166 -12.22 6.03 9.71
C GLN A 166 -10.99 5.19 9.36
N GLY A 167 -11.16 3.90 9.06
CA GLY A 167 -10.09 2.96 8.73
C GLY A 167 -9.74 2.89 7.25
N GLY A 168 -10.51 3.56 6.39
CA GLY A 168 -10.29 3.59 4.94
C GLY A 168 -10.52 2.25 4.21
N GLY A 169 -10.69 1.14 4.92
CA GLY A 169 -10.93 -0.18 4.31
C GLY A 169 -12.27 -0.25 3.58
N LEU A 170 -13.33 0.34 4.14
CA LEU A 170 -14.62 0.41 3.48
C LEU A 170 -14.56 1.23 2.18
N ALA A 171 -13.87 2.37 2.19
CA ALA A 171 -13.68 3.20 1.01
C ALA A 171 -12.89 2.47 -0.10
N ILE A 172 -11.93 1.60 0.26
CA ILE A 172 -11.26 0.71 -0.71
C ILE A 172 -12.27 -0.26 -1.31
N VAL A 173 -13.07 -0.95 -0.49
CA VAL A 173 -14.08 -1.90 -0.98
C VAL A 173 -15.04 -1.22 -1.95
N GLU A 174 -15.66 -0.11 -1.55
CA GLU A 174 -16.62 0.63 -2.37
C GLU A 174 -16.03 1.05 -3.71
N ARG A 175 -14.80 1.57 -3.69
CA ARG A 175 -14.10 1.95 -4.92
C ARG A 175 -13.85 0.74 -5.82
N LEU A 176 -13.36 -0.36 -5.27
CA LEU A 176 -13.02 -1.54 -6.06
C LEU A 176 -14.25 -2.24 -6.62
N GLN A 177 -15.38 -2.24 -5.91
CA GLN A 177 -16.64 -2.79 -6.41
C GLN A 177 -17.12 -2.10 -7.68
N GLY A 178 -16.96 -0.78 -7.79
CA GLY A 178 -17.39 0.00 -8.94
C GLY A 178 -16.50 -0.12 -10.18
N LEU A 179 -15.32 -0.73 -10.06
CA LEU A 179 -14.39 -0.98 -11.17
C LEU A 179 -14.73 -2.32 -11.82
N SER A 180 -15.71 -2.35 -12.72
CA SER A 180 -16.07 -3.52 -13.53
C SER A 180 -14.96 -3.90 -14.51
#